data_AF-A0A527ZB57-F1
#
_entry.id   AF-A0A527ZB57-F1
#
_cell.length_a   1.000
_cell.length_b   1.000
_cell.length_c   1.000
_cell.angle_alpha   90.00
_cell.angle_beta   90.00
_cell.angle_gamma   90.00
#
_symmetry.space_group_name_H-M   'P 1'
#
loop_
_entity.id
_entity.type
_entity.pdbx_description
1 polymer ?
#
loop_
_entity_poly.entity_id
_entity_poly.type
_entity_poly.pdbx_seq_one_letter_code
_entity_poly.pdbx_strand_id
1 'polypeptide(L)'
;FEKAKHTSNGRDWINKKEPGYPGAQNYQEVPYAVADGRIVSAPGSASGTFALACLKTLYPQRSSDLAEMRTLFAKEYTEGEFAAAS
;
A
#
# COMPACT_ATOMS: atom_id res chain seq x y z
N PHE A 1 -6.35 13.46 2.21
CA PHE A 1 -7.08 12.31 1.64
C PHE A 1 -8.42 12.64 1.02
N GLU A 2 -9.07 13.75 1.39
CA GLU A 2 -10.35 14.19 0.78
C GLU A 2 -10.35 14.16 -0.76
N LYS A 3 -9.23 14.52 -1.41
CA LYS A 3 -9.11 14.61 -2.87
C LYS A 3 -8.26 13.52 -3.52
N ALA A 4 -7.70 12.60 -2.75
CA ALA A 4 -6.71 11.64 -3.23
C ALA A 4 -7.22 10.21 -3.04
N LYS A 5 -7.02 9.33 -4.03
CA LYS A 5 -7.26 7.88 -3.86
C LYS A 5 -6.35 7.34 -2.76
N HIS A 6 -6.90 6.54 -1.88
CA HIS A 6 -6.18 5.99 -0.73
C HIS A 6 -6.86 4.74 -0.16
N THR A 7 -6.19 4.08 0.76
CA THR A 7 -6.68 2.90 1.49
C THR A 7 -6.22 2.97 2.97
N SER A 8 -6.62 2.00 3.78
CA SER A 8 -6.25 1.84 5.19
C SER A 8 -6.36 0.36 5.62
N ASN A 9 -6.36 0.09 6.93
CA ASN A 9 -6.66 -1.24 7.46
C ASN A 9 -8.10 -1.73 7.17
N GLY A 10 -9.00 -0.84 6.76
CA GLY A 10 -10.36 -1.17 6.34
C GLY A 10 -11.26 0.06 6.37
N ARG A 11 -12.26 0.13 5.49
CA ARG A 11 -13.18 1.29 5.41
C ARG A 11 -13.85 1.60 6.75
N ASP A 12 -14.29 0.57 7.47
CA ASP A 12 -14.94 0.74 8.77
C ASP A 12 -13.97 1.16 9.86
N TRP A 13 -12.70 0.77 9.76
CA TRP A 13 -11.68 1.16 10.72
C TRP A 13 -11.49 2.67 10.73
N ILE A 14 -11.36 3.29 9.55
CA ILE A 14 -11.17 4.74 9.45
C ILE A 14 -12.45 5.52 9.82
N ASN A 15 -13.63 5.04 9.41
CA ASN A 15 -14.90 5.69 9.75
C ASN A 15 -15.21 5.63 11.27
N LYS A 16 -14.81 4.55 11.95
CA LYS A 16 -14.93 4.46 13.42
C LYS A 16 -13.98 5.41 14.14
N LYS A 17 -12.82 5.69 13.56
CA LYS A 17 -11.81 6.59 14.14
C LYS A 17 -12.11 8.05 13.85
N GLU A 18 -12.65 8.34 12.66
CA GLU A 18 -12.99 9.67 12.19
C GLU A 18 -14.42 9.66 11.59
N PRO A 19 -15.46 9.85 12.42
CA PRO A 19 -16.83 9.96 11.93
C PRO A 19 -16.96 11.13 10.94
N GLY A 20 -17.57 10.90 9.78
CA GLY A 20 -17.68 11.92 8.74
C GLY A 20 -16.38 12.13 7.93
N TYR A 21 -15.48 11.15 7.94
CA TYR A 21 -14.23 11.16 7.21
C TYR A 21 -14.35 11.72 5.78
N PRO A 22 -13.78 12.91 5.48
CA PRO A 22 -13.95 13.59 4.19
C PRO A 22 -13.44 12.79 2.98
N GLY A 23 -12.54 11.82 3.20
CA GLY A 23 -12.00 10.97 2.13
C GLY A 23 -12.88 9.79 1.72
N ALA A 24 -14.04 9.58 2.33
CA ALA A 24 -14.83 8.34 2.14
C ALA A 24 -15.12 7.98 0.67
N GLN A 25 -15.34 8.98 -0.20
CA GLN A 25 -15.62 8.78 -1.63
C GLN A 25 -14.39 8.33 -2.42
N ASN A 26 -13.18 8.68 -1.97
CA ASN A 26 -11.92 8.32 -2.65
C ASN A 26 -11.25 7.08 -2.05
N TYR A 27 -11.83 6.49 -1.01
CA TYR A 27 -11.32 5.28 -0.37
C TYR A 27 -11.41 4.07 -1.31
N GLN A 28 -10.32 3.29 -1.39
CA GLN A 28 -10.16 2.08 -2.16
C GLN A 28 -10.07 0.87 -1.22
N GLU A 29 -10.99 -0.09 -1.35
CA GLU A 29 -10.95 -1.33 -0.56
C GLU A 29 -10.11 -2.37 -1.31
N VAL A 30 -8.80 -2.37 -1.06
CA VAL A 30 -7.82 -3.20 -1.76
C VAL A 30 -6.73 -3.72 -0.81
N PRO A 31 -6.17 -4.92 -1.05
CA PRO A 31 -5.16 -5.53 -0.17
C PRO A 31 -3.73 -5.04 -0.44
N TYR A 32 -3.54 -3.96 -1.19
CA TYR A 32 -2.24 -3.42 -1.60
C TYR A 32 -2.19 -1.90 -1.42
N ALA A 33 -0.99 -1.33 -1.47
CA ALA A 33 -0.79 0.11 -1.36
C ALA A 33 -1.42 0.89 -2.52
N VAL A 34 -2.00 2.05 -2.20
CA VAL A 34 -2.55 3.02 -3.16
C VAL A 34 -1.71 4.29 -3.13
N ALA A 35 -1.31 4.76 -4.31
CA ALA A 35 -0.58 6.01 -4.49
C ALA A 35 -1.39 6.96 -5.39
N ASP A 36 -1.50 8.22 -4.97
CA ASP A 36 -2.11 9.31 -5.73
C ASP A 36 -1.31 10.61 -5.51
N GLY A 37 -0.57 11.02 -6.53
CA GLY A 37 0.41 12.09 -6.43
C GLY A 37 1.47 11.81 -5.35
N ARG A 38 1.50 12.64 -4.31
CA ARG A 38 2.43 12.51 -3.17
C ARG A 38 1.85 11.74 -1.99
N ILE A 39 0.61 11.27 -2.11
CA ILE A 39 -0.07 10.52 -1.06
C ILE A 39 0.11 9.03 -1.34
N VAL A 40 0.73 8.33 -0.40
CA VAL A 40 0.84 6.86 -0.41
C VAL A 40 0.20 6.32 0.86
N SER A 41 -0.65 5.32 0.72
CA SER A 41 -1.37 4.67 1.82
C SER A 41 -1.47 3.17 1.58
N ALA A 42 -1.63 2.38 2.63
CA ALA A 42 -1.69 0.92 2.54
C ALA A 42 -2.44 0.32 3.73
N PRO A 43 -3.03 -0.88 3.59
CA PRO A 43 -3.31 -1.73 4.74
C PRO A 43 -2.02 -2.14 5.45
N GLY A 44 -2.08 -2.40 6.75
CA GLY A 44 -0.92 -2.82 7.56
C GLY A 44 -0.27 -4.11 7.06
N SER A 45 -1.02 -4.98 6.39
CA SER A 45 -0.52 -6.22 5.77
C SER A 45 0.28 -6.01 4.47
N ALA A 46 0.28 -4.80 3.90
CA ALA A 46 0.78 -4.54 2.55
C ALA A 46 2.15 -3.83 2.53
N SER A 47 3.02 -4.11 3.52
CA SER A 47 4.35 -3.49 3.71
C SER A 47 5.21 -3.49 2.44
N GLY A 48 5.28 -4.61 1.72
CA GLY A 48 6.08 -4.72 0.48
C GLY A 48 5.58 -3.78 -0.64
N THR A 49 4.26 -3.74 -0.86
CA THR A 49 3.70 -2.82 -1.87
C THR A 49 3.76 -1.36 -1.43
N PHE A 50 3.71 -1.09 -0.12
CA PHE A 50 3.84 0.25 0.45
C PHE A 50 5.25 0.81 0.24
N ALA A 51 6.28 0.04 0.59
CA ALA A 51 7.67 0.41 0.35
C ALA A 51 7.92 0.70 -1.14
N LEU A 52 7.41 -0.16 -2.03
CA LEU A 52 7.53 0.03 -3.47
C LEU A 52 6.81 1.31 -3.96
N ALA A 53 5.60 1.58 -3.47
CA ALA A 53 4.84 2.78 -3.85
C ALA A 53 5.56 4.07 -3.39
N CYS A 54 6.10 4.10 -2.16
CA CYS A 54 6.90 5.21 -1.67
C CYS A 54 8.14 5.45 -2.54
N LEU A 55 8.87 4.40 -2.91
CA LEU A 55 10.07 4.53 -3.74
C LEU A 55 9.75 4.98 -5.16
N LYS A 56 8.64 4.52 -5.75
CA LYS A 56 8.16 5.02 -7.04
C LYS A 56 7.81 6.51 -7.00
N THR A 57 7.21 6.96 -5.91
CA THR A 57 6.88 8.39 -5.72
C THR A 57 8.13 9.25 -5.56
N LEU A 58 9.18 8.75 -4.90
CA LEU A 58 10.43 9.48 -4.68
C LEU A 58 11.39 9.43 -5.87
N TYR A 59 11.45 8.30 -6.57
CA TYR A 59 12.40 8.02 -7.64
C TYR A 59 11.72 7.49 -8.91
N PRO A 60 10.78 8.24 -9.52
CA PRO A 60 10.03 7.78 -10.68
C PRO A 60 10.92 7.39 -11.88
N GLN A 61 12.10 7.98 -12.00
CA GLN A 61 13.11 7.69 -13.03
C GLN A 61 13.78 6.31 -12.88
N ARG A 62 13.62 5.62 -11.74
CA ARG A 62 14.20 4.29 -11.47
C ARG A 62 13.20 3.16 -11.66
N SER A 63 12.26 3.30 -12.61
CA SER A 63 11.15 2.36 -12.77
C SER A 63 11.60 0.92 -13.04
N SER A 64 12.73 0.71 -13.73
CA SER A 64 13.34 -0.60 -13.98
C SER A 64 13.79 -1.27 -12.68
N ASP A 65 14.61 -0.58 -11.90
CA ASP A 65 15.18 -1.10 -10.64
C ASP A 65 14.06 -1.45 -9.65
N LEU A 66 13.02 -0.63 -9.62
CA LEU A 66 11.85 -0.84 -8.75
C LEU A 66 10.99 -2.02 -9.19
N ALA A 67 10.98 -2.38 -10.48
CA ALA A 67 10.31 -3.59 -10.96
C ALA A 67 11.03 -4.86 -10.48
N GLU A 68 12.36 -4.85 -10.46
CA GLU A 68 13.16 -5.94 -9.91
C GLU A 68 12.95 -6.07 -8.40
N MET A 69 12.95 -4.95 -7.68
CA MET A 69 12.72 -4.94 -6.23
C MET A 69 11.34 -5.50 -5.84
N ARG A 70 10.31 -5.27 -6.68
CA ARG A 70 8.99 -5.90 -6.50
C ARG A 70 9.08 -7.42 -6.50
N THR A 71 9.86 -7.98 -7.42
CA THR A 71 10.06 -9.44 -7.52
C THR A 71 10.79 -9.97 -6.30
N LEU A 72 11.77 -9.24 -5.76
CA LEU A 72 12.47 -9.62 -4.54
C LEU A 72 11.53 -9.63 -3.32
N PHE A 73 10.73 -8.58 -3.13
CA PHE A 73 9.75 -8.57 -2.04
C PHE A 73 8.75 -9.72 -2.15
N ALA A 74 8.26 -10.03 -3.34
CA ALA A 74 7.32 -11.14 -3.52
C ALA A 74 7.92 -12.48 -3.08
N LYS A 75 9.21 -12.72 -3.32
CA LYS A 75 9.92 -13.93 -2.90
C LYS A 75 10.05 -14.05 -1.39
N GLU A 76 10.40 -12.97 -0.70
CA GLU A 76 10.54 -12.95 0.76
C GLU A 76 9.25 -13.38 1.48
N TYR A 77 8.09 -12.94 0.97
CA TYR A 77 6.79 -13.30 1.55
C TYR A 77 6.26 -14.67 1.13
N THR A 78 6.76 -15.26 0.03
CA THR A 78 6.43 -16.65 -0.32
C THR A 78 7.31 -17.66 0.42
N GLU A 79 8.57 -17.31 0.68
CA GLU A 79 9.52 -18.16 1.43
C GLU A 79 9.27 -18.09 2.95
N GLY A 80 8.85 -16.93 3.47
CA GLY A 80 8.48 -16.77 4.89
C GLY A 80 7.21 -17.55 5.30
N GLU A 81 6.23 -17.68 4.41
CA GLU A 81 5.04 -18.53 4.66
C GLU A 81 5.39 -20.02 4.68
N PHE A 82 6.34 -20.48 3.87
CA PHE A 82 6.83 -21.86 3.89
C PHE A 82 7.55 -22.19 5.20
N ALA A 83 8.38 -21.28 5.71
CA ALA A 83 9.10 -21.46 6.98
C ALA A 83 8.18 -21.45 8.21
N ALA A 84 7.04 -20.75 8.16
CA ALA A 84 6.06 -20.73 9.26
C ALA A 84 5.08 -21.92 9.23
N ALA A 85 5.00 -22.64 8.11
CA ALA A 85 4.14 -23.81 7.90
C ALA A 85 4.89 -25.16 7.97
N SER A 86 6.19 -25.14 8.32
CA SER A 86 7.07 -26.31 8.48
C SER A 86 7.40 -26.55 9.95
#